data_AF-A0A496YMY5-F1
#
_entry.id   AF-A0A496YMY5-F1
#
_cell.length_a   1.000
_cell.length_b   1.000
_cell.length_c   1.000
_cell.angle_alpha   90.00
_cell.angle_beta   90.00
_cell.angle_gamma   90.00
#
_symmetry.space_group_name_H-M   'P 1'
#
loop_
_entity.id
_entity.type
_entity.pdbx_description
1 polymer ?
#
loop_
_entity_poly.entity_id
_entity_poly.type
_entity_poly.pdbx_seq_one_letter_code
_entity_poly.pdbx_strand_id
1 'polypeptide(L)'
;MRDTGIYLKKTQPYSILATGSIDYCPSGTCGYHDVRPEYGWPFMLRIGKNHYLTPLYYVNGFTDVSRLPGKLYVGYREGSVTRLGEPLNPEYYFDDVGAFQVDIFVWNTDDFSKIAEFFQELTETNPENKAITDALKDATILKGIYLAETKTSKEIEKTKKQIKELKVATPEKKQPALSSTSRQKAEYSKQESTAEHEKQEKVKRLEEKLAALMKKLSQLQGTKKKLEEEREKIHLLTEELAQKERKEKDLLAKLQKGSMHPPVIVIASPEDGSEVEADIIRLSGVAEDDEGLEALEIFVNGKLLKTKAGRGLIDVKGKYPKRLNIEERISLEKGENVIRVRATDSDRISSEKKLTIHHIETLRNIWAV
;
A
#
# COMPACT_ATOMS: atom_id res chain seq x y z
N MET A 1 0.83 13.88 -4.54
CA MET A 1 1.47 13.58 -5.85
C MET A 1 1.83 14.88 -6.59
N ARG A 2 2.85 14.87 -7.45
CA ARG A 2 3.29 16.00 -8.28
C ARG A 2 2.97 15.74 -9.76
N ASP A 3 2.50 16.78 -10.47
CA ASP A 3 2.32 16.76 -11.94
C ASP A 3 3.71 16.77 -12.58
N THR A 4 4.01 15.81 -13.45
CA THR A 4 5.31 15.74 -14.14
C THR A 4 5.36 16.63 -15.38
N GLY A 5 4.23 17.21 -15.80
CA GLY A 5 4.09 17.91 -17.08
C GLY A 5 4.00 16.98 -18.29
N ILE A 6 4.14 15.66 -18.10
CA ILE A 6 4.09 14.67 -19.17
C ILE A 6 2.64 14.28 -19.44
N TYR A 7 2.26 14.22 -20.71
CA TYR A 7 0.97 13.68 -21.15
C TYR A 7 1.18 12.38 -21.92
N LEU A 8 0.62 11.28 -21.41
CA LEU A 8 0.63 9.98 -22.09
C LEU A 8 -0.60 9.83 -22.96
N LYS A 9 -0.41 9.40 -24.21
CA LYS A 9 -1.51 8.99 -25.09
C LYS A 9 -1.92 7.55 -24.78
N LYS A 10 -3.15 7.19 -25.14
CA LYS A 10 -3.57 5.78 -25.13
C LYS A 10 -2.66 4.98 -26.06
N THR A 11 -2.30 3.77 -25.64
CA THR A 11 -1.35 2.85 -26.27
C THR A 11 0.06 3.37 -26.46
N GLN A 12 0.46 4.46 -25.79
CA GLN A 12 1.83 4.98 -25.88
C GLN A 12 2.76 4.18 -24.96
N PRO A 13 3.87 3.63 -25.47
CA PRO A 13 4.86 2.99 -24.62
C PRO A 13 5.57 4.03 -23.76
N TYR A 14 5.86 3.65 -22.53
CA TYR A 14 6.60 4.46 -21.57
C TYR A 14 7.38 3.56 -20.61
N SER A 15 8.43 4.13 -20.02
CA SER A 15 9.21 3.46 -18.98
C SER A 15 9.44 4.42 -17.83
N ILE A 16 9.49 3.87 -16.63
CA ILE A 16 9.76 4.63 -15.40
C ILE A 16 10.89 3.93 -14.67
N LEU A 17 11.91 4.70 -14.30
CA LEU A 17 13.00 4.28 -13.43
C LEU A 17 12.89 5.10 -12.16
N ALA A 18 12.98 4.47 -11.00
CA ALA A 18 12.97 5.15 -9.72
C ALA A 18 14.10 4.63 -8.81
N THR A 19 14.90 5.56 -8.31
CA THR A 19 15.99 5.31 -7.36
C THR A 19 15.94 6.32 -6.22
N GLY A 20 16.91 6.27 -5.31
CA GLY A 20 16.95 7.11 -4.11
C GLY A 20 16.18 6.50 -2.94
N SER A 21 16.05 7.29 -1.89
CA SER A 21 15.39 6.88 -0.66
C SER A 21 14.77 8.09 0.04
N ILE A 22 13.78 7.82 0.87
CA ILE A 22 13.16 8.78 1.78
C ILE A 22 13.28 8.23 3.19
N ASP A 23 13.63 9.09 4.13
CA ASP A 23 13.55 8.86 5.56
C ASP A 23 12.25 9.49 6.06
N TYR A 24 11.30 8.64 6.50
CA TYR A 24 10.02 9.07 7.05
C TYR A 24 10.09 9.39 8.55
N CYS A 25 11.26 9.25 9.16
CA CYS A 25 11.41 9.31 10.60
C CYS A 25 12.71 9.97 11.05
N PRO A 26 13.18 11.07 10.44
CA PRO A 26 14.53 11.57 10.71
C PRO A 26 14.73 12.03 12.16
N SER A 27 13.63 12.34 12.87
CA SER A 27 13.62 12.74 14.27
C SER A 27 13.64 11.57 15.28
N GLY A 28 13.35 10.33 14.86
CA GLY A 28 13.62 9.09 15.61
C GLY A 28 12.43 8.19 16.00
N THR A 29 12.79 7.05 16.62
CA THR A 29 11.99 5.89 17.15
C THR A 29 11.33 4.92 16.17
N CYS A 30 11.11 5.27 14.90
CA CYS A 30 10.54 4.34 13.92
C CYS A 30 11.55 3.89 12.85
N GLY A 31 11.47 2.63 12.41
CA GLY A 31 12.51 1.99 11.58
C GLY A 31 12.51 2.34 10.10
N TYR A 32 11.83 3.41 9.67
CA TYR A 32 11.60 3.76 8.27
C TYR A 32 12.55 4.84 7.75
N HIS A 33 13.86 4.62 7.94
CA HIS A 33 14.91 5.58 7.57
C HIS A 33 15.47 5.44 6.15
N ASP A 34 15.26 4.30 5.49
CA ASP A 34 15.74 4.03 4.13
C ASP A 34 14.62 3.41 3.29
N VAL A 35 13.53 4.16 3.13
CA VAL A 35 12.40 3.71 2.33
C VAL A 35 12.72 3.89 0.86
N ARG A 36 12.83 2.78 0.14
CA ARG A 36 13.21 2.75 -1.28
C ARG A 36 12.02 2.48 -2.20
N PRO A 37 12.06 2.93 -3.47
CA PRO A 37 10.97 2.70 -4.43
C PRO A 37 10.60 1.22 -4.60
N GLU A 38 11.58 0.33 -4.51
CA GLU A 38 11.43 -1.11 -4.72
C GLU A 38 10.60 -1.83 -3.66
N TYR A 39 10.34 -1.18 -2.52
CA TYR A 39 9.36 -1.70 -1.57
C TYR A 39 7.93 -1.66 -2.13
N GLY A 40 7.72 -0.97 -3.25
CA GLY A 40 6.49 -0.87 -4.03
C GLY A 40 5.38 -0.05 -3.40
N TRP A 41 5.18 -0.21 -2.10
CA TRP A 41 4.24 0.59 -1.34
C TRP A 41 4.56 2.09 -1.30
N PRO A 42 5.82 2.57 -1.25
CA PRO A 42 6.06 3.99 -1.06
C PRO A 42 5.95 4.78 -2.36
N PHE A 43 6.25 4.19 -3.53
CA PHE A 43 6.23 4.90 -4.80
C PHE A 43 4.85 4.86 -5.48
N MET A 44 4.30 6.02 -5.82
CA MET A 44 2.99 6.15 -6.46
C MET A 44 3.08 6.79 -7.84
N LEU A 45 2.28 6.27 -8.77
CA LEU A 45 2.07 6.79 -10.11
C LEU A 45 0.57 7.02 -10.36
N ARG A 46 0.18 8.00 -11.17
CA ARG A 46 -1.22 8.19 -11.58
C ARG A 46 -1.27 8.77 -12.99
N ILE A 47 -2.17 8.25 -13.81
CA ILE A 47 -2.41 8.74 -15.17
C ILE A 47 -3.82 9.34 -15.24
N GLY A 48 -3.92 10.63 -15.54
CA GLY A 48 -5.20 11.34 -15.63
C GLY A 48 -5.98 11.32 -14.32
N LYS A 49 -7.31 11.16 -14.38
CA LYS A 49 -8.18 11.14 -13.19
C LYS A 49 -8.39 9.74 -12.59
N ASN A 50 -7.54 8.79 -12.98
CA ASN A 50 -7.65 7.41 -12.50
C ASN A 50 -7.14 7.27 -11.08
N HIS A 51 -7.35 6.10 -10.50
CA HIS A 51 -6.70 5.75 -9.24
C HIS A 51 -5.18 5.83 -9.40
N TYR A 52 -4.48 6.20 -8.34
CA TYR A 52 -3.04 6.01 -8.31
C TYR A 52 -2.73 4.50 -8.35
N LEU A 53 -1.55 4.16 -8.79
CA LEU A 53 -1.01 2.82 -8.89
C LEU A 53 0.38 2.81 -8.25
N THR A 54 0.79 1.65 -7.77
CA THR A 54 2.09 1.41 -7.12
C THR A 54 2.86 0.45 -8.01
N PRO A 55 3.54 0.95 -9.06
CA PRO A 55 4.01 0.09 -10.16
C PRO A 55 5.25 -0.74 -9.83
N LEU A 56 5.91 -0.48 -8.70
CA LEU A 56 7.27 -0.93 -8.42
C LEU A 56 7.34 -2.01 -7.32
N TYR A 57 6.77 -3.20 -7.54
CA TYR A 57 6.86 -4.28 -6.55
C TYR A 57 8.16 -5.06 -6.64
N TYR A 58 9.06 -4.85 -5.69
CA TYR A 58 10.39 -5.48 -5.64
C TYR A 58 11.28 -5.18 -6.86
N VAL A 59 10.90 -4.15 -7.62
CA VAL A 59 11.60 -3.66 -8.82
C VAL A 59 11.78 -2.15 -8.72
N ASN A 60 12.80 -1.63 -9.38
CA ASN A 60 13.16 -0.21 -9.37
C ASN A 60 12.81 0.47 -10.70
N GLY A 61 12.38 -0.29 -11.71
CA GLY A 61 11.92 0.26 -12.97
C GLY A 61 10.99 -0.69 -13.71
N PHE A 62 10.26 -0.17 -14.68
CA PHE A 62 9.37 -0.97 -15.52
C PHE A 62 9.19 -0.34 -16.91
N THR A 63 8.77 -1.17 -17.87
CA THR A 63 8.36 -0.72 -19.20
C THR A 63 6.96 -1.24 -19.49
N ASP A 64 6.06 -0.34 -19.90
CA ASP A 64 4.68 -0.70 -20.23
C ASP A 64 4.06 0.21 -21.29
N VAL A 65 2.82 -0.09 -21.65
CA VAL A 65 1.99 0.67 -22.58
C VAL A 65 0.88 1.37 -21.81
N SER A 66 0.74 2.68 -22.02
CA SER A 66 -0.31 3.45 -21.36
C SER A 66 -1.69 3.01 -21.83
N ARG A 67 -2.56 2.62 -20.89
CA ARG A 67 -3.93 2.16 -21.19
C ARG A 67 -4.93 3.30 -21.33
N LEU A 68 -4.63 4.42 -20.69
CA LEU A 68 -5.52 5.56 -20.57
C LEU A 68 -4.75 6.83 -20.91
N PRO A 69 -5.34 7.73 -21.70
CA PRO A 69 -4.70 9.01 -21.95
C PRO A 69 -4.77 9.88 -20.70
N GLY A 70 -3.75 10.69 -20.45
CA GLY A 70 -3.78 11.65 -19.36
C GLY A 70 -2.43 12.18 -18.94
N LYS A 71 -2.47 13.20 -18.09
CA LYS A 71 -1.30 13.72 -17.38
C LYS A 71 -0.73 12.67 -16.44
N LEU A 72 0.59 12.56 -16.41
CA LEU A 72 1.31 11.68 -15.53
C LEU A 72 1.64 12.42 -14.22
N TYR A 73 1.38 11.75 -13.11
CA TYR A 73 1.72 12.22 -11.78
C TYR A 73 2.57 11.17 -11.09
N VAL A 74 3.58 11.62 -10.35
CA VAL A 74 4.43 10.78 -9.51
C VAL A 74 4.36 11.28 -8.07
N GLY A 75 4.58 10.42 -7.10
CA GLY A 75 4.67 10.83 -5.71
C GLY A 75 5.07 9.67 -4.84
N TYR A 76 5.01 9.91 -3.54
CA TYR A 76 5.21 8.87 -2.56
C TYR A 76 4.13 8.91 -1.50
N ARG A 77 3.99 7.82 -0.74
CA ARG A 77 3.11 7.74 0.43
C ARG A 77 3.86 7.16 1.62
N GLU A 78 3.64 7.78 2.76
CA GLU A 78 3.95 7.26 4.09
C GLU A 78 2.64 6.88 4.82
N GLY A 79 1.59 7.67 4.61
CA GLY A 79 0.29 7.46 5.23
C GLY A 79 -0.78 6.93 4.26
N SER A 80 -1.99 6.84 4.79
CA SER A 80 -3.17 6.64 3.95
C SER A 80 -3.38 7.83 3.01
N VAL A 81 -3.79 7.52 1.78
CA VAL A 81 -4.05 8.50 0.71
C VAL A 81 -5.44 8.31 0.12
N THR A 82 -6.01 9.40 -0.43
CA THR A 82 -7.25 9.39 -1.22
C THR A 82 -7.07 8.61 -2.52
N ARG A 83 -8.18 8.37 -3.23
CA ARG A 83 -8.16 7.72 -4.56
C ARG A 83 -7.21 8.40 -5.56
N LEU A 84 -6.94 9.70 -5.40
CA LEU A 84 -6.08 10.48 -6.30
C LEU A 84 -4.63 10.61 -5.81
N GLY A 85 -4.28 9.97 -4.69
CA GLY A 85 -2.94 10.00 -4.10
C GLY A 85 -2.66 11.27 -3.28
N GLU A 86 -3.71 11.88 -2.73
CA GLU A 86 -3.58 13.00 -1.78
C GLU A 86 -3.52 12.44 -0.35
N PRO A 87 -2.63 12.94 0.51
CA PRO A 87 -2.51 12.45 1.88
C PRO A 87 -3.78 12.73 2.68
N LEU A 88 -4.27 11.73 3.43
CA LEU A 88 -5.38 11.94 4.38
C LEU A 88 -4.93 12.68 5.63
N ASN A 89 -3.68 12.44 6.05
CA ASN A 89 -3.00 13.12 7.16
C ASN A 89 -1.73 13.78 6.59
N PRO A 90 -1.82 15.00 6.05
CA PRO A 90 -0.67 15.70 5.47
C PRO A 90 0.47 15.95 6.46
N GLU A 91 0.17 16.00 7.76
CA GLU A 91 1.11 16.23 8.85
C GLU A 91 2.18 15.14 9.01
N TYR A 92 1.91 13.91 8.54
CA TYR A 92 2.91 12.82 8.58
C TYR A 92 4.10 13.15 7.67
N TYR A 93 3.86 13.88 6.58
CA TYR A 93 4.87 14.16 5.56
C TYR A 93 5.75 15.38 5.89
N PHE A 94 5.57 16.03 7.04
CA PHE A 94 6.18 17.35 7.31
C PHE A 94 7.68 17.26 7.56
N ASP A 95 8.13 16.20 8.23
CA ASP A 95 9.54 15.97 8.53
C ASP A 95 10.22 14.97 7.61
N ASP A 96 9.53 14.41 6.60
CA ASP A 96 10.13 13.56 5.57
C ASP A 96 11.36 14.21 4.93
N VAL A 97 12.48 13.48 4.90
CA VAL A 97 13.71 13.93 4.23
C VAL A 97 14.19 12.94 3.18
N GLY A 98 14.90 13.45 2.17
CA GLY A 98 15.33 12.65 1.02
C GLY A 98 14.39 12.81 -0.18
N ALA A 99 14.62 12.00 -1.22
CA ALA A 99 13.86 12.07 -2.45
C ALA A 99 14.01 10.79 -3.26
N PHE A 100 12.95 10.46 -4.00
CA PHE A 100 13.07 9.58 -5.15
C PHE A 100 13.53 10.36 -6.37
N GLN A 101 14.56 9.85 -7.02
CA GLN A 101 14.94 10.29 -8.36
C GLN A 101 14.16 9.44 -9.36
N VAL A 102 13.41 10.11 -10.24
CA VAL A 102 12.49 9.44 -11.17
C VAL A 102 12.79 9.86 -12.59
N ASP A 103 13.26 8.91 -13.40
CA ASP A 103 13.46 9.10 -14.82
C ASP A 103 12.27 8.51 -15.59
N ILE A 104 11.71 9.31 -16.49
CA ILE A 104 10.50 8.94 -17.25
C ILE A 104 10.82 9.02 -18.74
N PHE A 105 10.71 7.87 -19.42
CA PHE A 105 10.88 7.76 -20.85
C PHE A 105 9.52 7.66 -21.51
N VAL A 106 9.22 8.58 -22.43
CA VAL A 106 8.02 8.53 -23.27
C VAL A 106 8.45 8.20 -24.68
N TRP A 107 8.14 6.99 -25.12
CA TRP A 107 8.62 6.49 -26.40
C TRP A 107 7.76 7.05 -27.54
N ASN A 108 8.43 7.50 -28.61
CA ASN A 108 7.80 7.89 -29.87
C ASN A 108 7.66 6.72 -30.85
N THR A 109 8.09 5.53 -30.44
CA THR A 109 8.11 4.29 -31.21
C THR A 109 7.40 3.21 -30.40
N ASP A 110 6.68 2.32 -31.09
CA ASP A 110 6.12 1.08 -30.57
C ASP A 110 6.98 -0.15 -30.89
N ASP A 111 8.13 0.06 -31.54
CA ASP A 111 9.15 -0.97 -31.75
C ASP A 111 9.91 -1.27 -30.46
N PHE A 112 9.42 -2.27 -29.72
CA PHE A 112 10.04 -2.75 -28.50
C PHE A 112 11.44 -3.34 -28.70
N SER A 113 11.84 -3.64 -29.94
CA SER A 113 13.22 -4.04 -30.22
C SER A 113 14.19 -2.90 -29.92
N LYS A 114 13.86 -1.69 -30.39
CA LYS A 114 14.63 -0.47 -30.16
C LYS A 114 14.62 -0.04 -28.69
N ILE A 115 13.47 -0.18 -28.03
CA ILE A 115 13.34 0.14 -26.60
C ILE A 115 14.22 -0.78 -25.76
N ALA A 116 14.20 -2.10 -26.04
CA ALA A 116 15.06 -3.04 -25.33
C ALA A 116 16.55 -2.83 -25.64
N GLU A 117 16.91 -2.54 -26.89
CA GLU A 117 18.29 -2.21 -27.28
C GLU A 117 18.80 -0.97 -26.54
N PHE A 118 17.98 0.08 -26.45
CA PHE A 118 18.30 1.26 -25.65
C PHE A 118 18.61 0.91 -24.19
N PHE A 119 17.76 0.13 -23.53
CA PHE A 119 18.00 -0.25 -22.14
C PHE A 119 19.18 -1.21 -21.98
N GLN A 120 19.47 -2.02 -22.99
CA GLN A 120 20.66 -2.86 -23.00
C GLN A 120 21.94 -2.01 -23.04
N GLU A 121 22.03 -1.04 -23.95
CA GLU A 121 23.14 -0.08 -24.00
C GLU A 121 23.25 0.73 -22.69
N LEU A 122 22.12 1.11 -22.10
CA LEU A 122 22.09 1.83 -20.83
C LEU A 122 22.56 0.94 -19.65
N THR A 123 22.32 -0.37 -19.71
CA THR A 123 22.83 -1.33 -18.71
C THR A 123 24.33 -1.52 -18.84
N GLU A 124 24.87 -1.53 -20.07
CA GLU A 124 26.32 -1.63 -20.30
C GLU A 124 27.10 -0.44 -19.74
N THR A 125 26.49 0.75 -19.79
CA THR A 125 27.08 1.97 -19.21
C THR A 125 26.85 2.09 -17.71
N ASN A 126 25.73 1.57 -17.18
CA ASN A 126 25.33 1.68 -15.78
C ASN A 126 24.94 0.30 -15.17
N PRO A 127 25.88 -0.66 -15.05
CA PRO A 127 25.56 -2.06 -14.73
C PRO A 127 24.96 -2.26 -13.33
N GLU A 128 25.29 -1.39 -12.38
CA GLU A 128 24.79 -1.48 -10.99
C GLU A 128 23.39 -0.88 -10.81
N ASN A 129 22.83 -0.22 -11.83
CA ASN A 129 21.53 0.43 -11.73
C ASN A 129 20.41 -0.58 -11.99
N LYS A 130 19.91 -1.16 -10.90
CA LYS A 130 18.81 -2.14 -10.89
C LYS A 130 17.54 -1.65 -11.62
N ALA A 131 17.24 -0.35 -11.58
CA ALA A 131 16.06 0.19 -12.26
C ALA A 131 16.11 -0.03 -13.78
N ILE A 132 17.30 0.13 -14.37
CA ILE A 132 17.54 -0.09 -15.80
C ILE A 132 17.36 -1.57 -16.12
N THR A 133 17.94 -2.46 -15.31
CA THR A 133 17.82 -3.91 -15.53
C THR A 133 16.38 -4.40 -15.43
N ASP A 134 15.59 -3.84 -14.51
CA ASP A 134 14.17 -4.18 -14.37
C ASP A 134 13.34 -3.68 -15.56
N ALA A 135 13.59 -2.44 -16.01
CA ALA A 135 12.94 -1.90 -17.21
C ALA A 135 13.32 -2.67 -18.49
N LEU A 136 14.57 -3.14 -18.60
CA LEU A 136 15.06 -3.99 -19.69
C LEU A 136 14.34 -5.34 -19.72
N LYS A 137 14.11 -5.96 -18.55
CA LYS A 137 13.41 -7.24 -18.44
C LYS A 137 12.01 -7.14 -19.06
N ASP A 138 11.25 -6.11 -18.69
CA ASP A 138 9.92 -5.86 -19.27
C ASP A 138 10.00 -5.55 -20.77
N ALA A 139 10.94 -4.68 -21.19
CA ALA A 139 11.14 -4.34 -22.59
C ALA A 139 11.47 -5.57 -23.45
N THR A 140 12.23 -6.52 -22.89
CA THR A 140 12.61 -7.78 -23.57
C THR A 140 11.41 -8.71 -23.75
N ILE A 141 10.53 -8.82 -22.74
CA ILE A 141 9.28 -9.59 -22.86
C ILE A 141 8.40 -9.00 -23.97
N LEU A 142 8.24 -7.68 -23.98
CA LEU A 142 7.45 -6.97 -24.99
C LEU A 142 8.09 -7.05 -26.39
N LYS A 143 9.44 -7.01 -26.49
CA LYS A 143 10.20 -7.26 -27.73
C LYS A 143 9.88 -8.63 -28.31
N GLY A 144 9.86 -9.68 -27.49
CA GLY A 144 9.54 -11.04 -27.93
C GLY A 144 8.15 -11.14 -28.58
N ILE A 145 7.15 -10.54 -27.94
CA ILE A 145 5.77 -10.49 -28.47
C ILE A 145 5.72 -9.69 -29.77
N TYR A 146 6.31 -8.49 -29.79
CA TYR A 146 6.36 -7.61 -30.96
C TYR A 146 7.03 -8.28 -32.17
N LEU A 147 8.18 -8.93 -31.98
CA LEU A 147 8.88 -9.64 -33.06
C LEU A 147 8.06 -10.81 -33.61
N ALA A 148 7.34 -11.54 -32.74
CA ALA A 148 6.48 -12.63 -33.16
C ALA A 148 5.26 -12.14 -33.97
N GLU A 149 4.64 -11.03 -33.55
CA GLU A 149 3.52 -10.39 -34.24
C GLU A 149 3.95 -9.82 -35.60
N THR A 150 5.06 -9.10 -35.67
CA THR A 150 5.58 -8.51 -36.90
C THR A 150 6.01 -9.58 -37.91
N LYS A 151 6.70 -10.63 -37.48
CA LYS A 151 7.08 -11.76 -38.35
C LYS A 151 5.84 -12.45 -38.92
N THR A 152 4.86 -12.74 -38.06
CA THR A 152 3.62 -13.41 -38.46
C THR A 152 2.82 -12.53 -39.43
N SER A 153 2.75 -11.22 -39.18
CA SER A 153 2.08 -10.26 -40.08
C SER A 153 2.76 -10.16 -41.45
N LYS A 154 4.10 -10.13 -41.50
CA LYS A 154 4.86 -10.17 -42.77
C LYS A 154 4.62 -11.46 -43.55
N GLU A 155 4.58 -12.61 -42.87
CA GLU A 155 4.27 -13.89 -43.50
C GLU A 155 2.83 -13.96 -44.05
N ILE A 156 1.86 -13.36 -43.33
CA ILE A 156 0.47 -13.22 -43.80
C ILE A 156 0.44 -12.38 -45.08
N GLU A 157 1.07 -11.21 -45.09
CA GLU A 157 1.09 -10.32 -46.25
C GLU A 157 1.78 -10.96 -47.47
N LYS A 158 2.90 -11.68 -47.25
CA LYS A 158 3.55 -12.46 -48.32
C LYS A 158 2.63 -13.55 -48.87
N THR A 159 1.96 -14.29 -47.99
CA THR A 159 1.05 -15.38 -48.39
C THR A 159 -0.16 -14.84 -49.14
N LYS A 160 -0.75 -13.72 -48.71
CA LYS A 160 -1.83 -13.03 -49.43
C LYS A 160 -1.41 -12.60 -50.83
N LYS A 161 -0.20 -12.03 -50.98
CA LYS A 161 0.34 -11.63 -52.29
C LYS A 161 0.50 -12.84 -53.22
N GLN A 162 1.08 -13.93 -52.73
CA GLN A 162 1.23 -15.18 -53.51
C GLN A 162 -0.12 -15.76 -53.95
N ILE A 163 -1.12 -15.78 -53.08
CA ILE A 163 -2.48 -16.22 -53.44
C ILE A 163 -3.07 -15.32 -54.53
N LYS A 164 -2.91 -13.99 -54.41
CA LYS A 164 -3.42 -13.03 -55.40
C LYS A 164 -2.74 -13.22 -56.75
N GLU A 165 -1.42 -13.34 -56.80
CA GLU A 165 -0.65 -13.57 -58.03
C GLU A 165 -1.07 -14.88 -58.72
N LEU A 166 -1.22 -15.96 -57.96
CA LEU A 166 -1.67 -17.25 -58.49
C LEU A 166 -3.12 -17.16 -59.01
N LYS A 167 -4.02 -16.44 -58.34
CA LYS A 167 -5.42 -16.27 -58.80
C LYS A 167 -5.56 -15.35 -60.03
N VAL A 168 -4.70 -14.33 -60.17
CA VAL A 168 -4.71 -13.38 -61.30
C VAL A 168 -4.04 -13.95 -62.56
N ALA A 169 -3.06 -14.85 -62.43
CA ALA A 169 -2.42 -15.53 -63.56
C ALA A 169 -3.32 -16.57 -64.27
N THR A 170 -4.64 -16.36 -64.26
CA THR A 170 -5.63 -17.16 -64.98
C THR A 170 -5.81 -16.48 -66.35
N PRO A 171 -5.32 -17.06 -67.46
CA PRO A 171 -5.47 -16.43 -68.76
C PRO A 171 -6.96 -16.35 -69.12
N GLU A 172 -7.42 -15.17 -69.55
CA GLU A 172 -8.61 -15.09 -70.37
C GLU A 172 -8.48 -16.07 -71.54
N LYS A 173 -9.50 -16.88 -71.76
CA LYS A 173 -9.63 -17.82 -72.88
C LYS A 173 -9.41 -17.09 -74.21
N LYS A 174 -8.18 -17.03 -74.71
CA LYS A 174 -7.94 -16.72 -76.13
C LYS A 174 -8.08 -18.01 -76.91
N GLN A 175 -9.13 -18.05 -77.73
CA GLN A 175 -9.38 -19.12 -78.69
C GLN A 175 -8.13 -19.37 -79.55
N PRO A 176 -7.68 -20.62 -79.72
CA PRO A 176 -6.53 -20.90 -80.57
C PRO A 176 -6.94 -20.85 -82.05
N ALA A 177 -6.20 -20.05 -82.83
CA ALA A 177 -6.17 -20.14 -84.28
C ALA A 177 -5.64 -21.51 -84.71
N LEU A 178 -6.23 -22.04 -85.80
CA LEU A 178 -6.07 -23.39 -86.31
C LEU A 178 -4.65 -23.68 -86.86
N SER A 179 -3.98 -24.71 -86.32
CA SER A 179 -3.42 -25.85 -87.09
C SER A 179 -2.59 -26.77 -86.17
N SER A 180 -3.18 -27.83 -85.62
CA SER A 180 -2.41 -28.95 -85.05
C SER A 180 -3.26 -30.23 -85.00
N THR A 181 -2.60 -31.36 -85.26
CA THR A 181 -3.17 -32.70 -85.36
C THR A 181 -3.86 -33.12 -84.05
N SER A 182 -4.95 -33.89 -84.13
CA SER A 182 -5.82 -34.29 -83.00
C SER A 182 -5.10 -34.90 -81.78
N ARG A 183 -3.91 -35.51 -81.95
CA ARG A 183 -3.07 -36.00 -80.84
C ARG A 183 -2.38 -34.88 -80.06
N GLN A 184 -1.89 -33.84 -80.72
CA GLN A 184 -1.22 -32.70 -80.06
C GLN A 184 -2.21 -31.86 -79.25
N LYS A 185 -3.45 -31.69 -79.73
CA LYS A 185 -4.52 -31.02 -78.97
C LYS A 185 -4.92 -31.77 -77.68
N ALA A 186 -4.90 -33.10 -77.70
CA ALA A 186 -5.24 -33.93 -76.56
C ALA A 186 -4.12 -33.97 -75.49
N GLU A 187 -2.85 -33.95 -75.90
CA GLU A 187 -1.71 -33.84 -74.98
C GLU A 187 -1.59 -32.44 -74.36
N TYR A 188 -1.78 -31.37 -75.15
CA TYR A 188 -1.82 -30.00 -74.62
C TYR A 188 -2.98 -29.81 -73.63
N SER A 189 -4.18 -30.29 -73.93
CA SER A 189 -5.33 -30.21 -73.02
C SER A 189 -5.13 -31.00 -71.72
N LYS A 190 -4.46 -32.15 -71.76
CA LYS A 190 -4.09 -32.91 -70.55
C LYS A 190 -3.03 -32.18 -69.71
N GLN A 191 -2.00 -31.61 -70.34
CA GLN A 191 -0.95 -30.84 -69.66
C GLN A 191 -1.49 -29.55 -69.04
N GLU A 192 -2.43 -28.88 -69.72
CA GLU A 192 -3.09 -27.67 -69.22
C GLU A 192 -4.00 -27.99 -68.02
N SER A 193 -4.76 -29.09 -68.07
CA SER A 193 -5.61 -29.54 -66.95
C SER A 193 -4.83 -29.99 -65.71
N THR A 194 -3.66 -30.61 -65.90
CA THR A 194 -2.77 -31.01 -64.79
C THR A 194 -2.08 -29.81 -64.17
N ALA A 195 -1.59 -28.87 -64.98
CA ALA A 195 -1.01 -27.62 -64.48
C ALA A 195 -2.03 -26.76 -63.72
N GLU A 196 -3.28 -26.74 -64.17
CA GLU A 196 -4.37 -26.02 -63.51
C GLU A 196 -4.79 -26.68 -62.19
N HIS A 197 -4.84 -28.02 -62.14
CA HIS A 197 -5.08 -28.77 -60.91
C HIS A 197 -3.95 -28.55 -59.87
N GLU A 198 -2.68 -28.62 -60.28
CA GLU A 198 -1.54 -28.33 -59.40
C GLU A 198 -1.55 -26.90 -58.87
N LYS A 199 -1.96 -25.94 -59.70
CA LYS A 199 -2.11 -24.54 -59.32
C LYS A 199 -3.23 -24.35 -58.29
N GLN A 200 -4.38 -25.00 -58.49
CA GLN A 200 -5.48 -25.00 -57.52
C GLN A 200 -5.06 -25.65 -56.19
N GLU A 201 -4.32 -26.75 -56.23
CA GLU A 201 -3.81 -27.41 -55.02
C GLU A 201 -2.82 -26.52 -54.25
N LYS A 202 -1.92 -25.82 -54.96
CA LYS A 202 -1.01 -24.82 -54.37
C LYS A 202 -1.77 -23.66 -53.71
N VAL A 203 -2.81 -23.14 -54.35
CA VAL A 203 -3.65 -22.09 -53.77
C VAL A 203 -4.32 -22.58 -52.48
N LYS A 204 -4.90 -23.79 -52.50
CA LYS A 204 -5.53 -24.38 -51.31
C LYS A 204 -4.55 -24.53 -50.15
N ARG A 205 -3.34 -25.04 -50.39
CA ARG A 205 -2.27 -25.13 -49.37
C ARG A 205 -1.87 -23.76 -48.80
N LEU A 206 -1.82 -22.72 -49.64
CA LEU A 206 -1.52 -21.36 -49.19
C LEU A 206 -2.67 -20.75 -48.37
N GLU A 207 -3.92 -21.03 -48.72
CA GLU A 207 -5.09 -20.61 -47.94
C GLU A 207 -5.14 -21.28 -46.56
N GLU A 208 -4.84 -22.58 -46.48
CA GLU A 208 -4.69 -23.30 -45.21
C GLU A 208 -3.56 -22.71 -44.35
N LYS A 209 -2.41 -22.39 -44.96
CA LYS A 209 -1.31 -21.71 -44.28
C LYS A 209 -1.70 -20.32 -43.78
N LEU A 210 -2.44 -19.55 -44.59
CA LEU A 210 -2.93 -18.23 -44.20
C LEU A 210 -3.87 -18.32 -43.00
N ALA A 211 -4.78 -19.30 -42.98
CA ALA A 211 -5.67 -19.54 -41.85
C ALA A 211 -4.87 -19.90 -40.58
N ALA A 212 -3.85 -20.74 -40.70
CA ALA A 212 -2.97 -21.09 -39.59
C ALA A 212 -2.20 -19.88 -39.03
N LEU A 213 -1.68 -19.01 -39.91
CA LEU A 213 -0.97 -17.79 -39.51
C LEU A 213 -1.90 -16.77 -38.85
N MET A 214 -3.13 -16.59 -39.36
CA MET A 214 -4.13 -15.72 -38.74
C MET A 214 -4.52 -16.25 -37.35
N LYS A 215 -4.68 -17.56 -37.19
CA LYS A 215 -4.92 -18.19 -35.87
C LYS A 215 -3.76 -17.91 -34.90
N LYS A 216 -2.51 -18.05 -35.37
CA LYS A 216 -1.32 -17.76 -34.56
C LYS A 216 -1.25 -16.28 -34.14
N LEU A 217 -1.56 -15.35 -35.05
CA LEU A 217 -1.60 -13.92 -34.73
C LEU A 217 -2.65 -13.62 -33.65
N SER A 218 -3.85 -14.21 -33.78
CA SER A 218 -4.91 -14.08 -32.77
C SER A 218 -4.50 -14.65 -31.41
N GLN A 219 -3.77 -15.78 -31.39
CA GLN A 219 -3.21 -16.33 -30.15
C GLN A 219 -2.20 -15.39 -29.49
N LEU A 220 -1.30 -14.76 -30.27
CA LEU A 220 -0.33 -13.80 -29.74
C LEU A 220 -1.02 -12.56 -29.15
N GLN A 221 -2.01 -12.02 -29.85
CA GLN A 221 -2.83 -10.92 -29.34
C GLN A 221 -3.59 -11.33 -28.05
N GLY A 222 -4.07 -12.56 -28.00
CA GLY A 222 -4.68 -13.13 -26.79
C GLY A 222 -3.70 -13.25 -25.62
N THR A 223 -2.47 -13.69 -25.85
CA THR A 223 -1.44 -13.76 -24.80
C THR A 223 -1.05 -12.38 -24.29
N LYS A 224 -0.94 -11.39 -25.18
CA LYS A 224 -0.69 -9.99 -24.81
C LYS A 224 -1.79 -9.46 -23.91
N LYS A 225 -3.06 -9.69 -24.28
CA LYS A 225 -4.21 -9.30 -23.45
C LYS A 225 -4.23 -10.00 -22.09
N LYS A 226 -3.89 -11.29 -22.02
CA LYS A 226 -3.79 -12.02 -20.73
C LYS A 226 -2.72 -11.45 -19.81
N LEU A 227 -1.55 -11.11 -20.36
CA LEU A 227 -0.48 -10.47 -19.60
C LEU A 227 -0.94 -9.11 -19.05
N GLU A 228 -1.70 -8.36 -19.84
CA GLU A 228 -2.31 -7.10 -19.40
C GLU A 228 -3.31 -7.32 -18.25
N GLU A 229 -4.18 -8.32 -18.35
CA GLU A 229 -5.17 -8.69 -17.30
C GLU A 229 -4.49 -9.19 -16.01
N GLU A 230 -3.42 -9.96 -16.10
CA GLU A 230 -2.64 -10.41 -14.93
C GLU A 230 -2.01 -9.22 -14.19
N ARG A 231 -1.47 -8.24 -14.92
CA ARG A 231 -0.97 -6.99 -14.32
C ARG A 231 -2.08 -6.20 -13.61
N GLU A 232 -3.31 -6.19 -14.13
CA GLU A 232 -4.46 -5.58 -13.44
C GLU A 232 -4.85 -6.32 -12.17
N LYS A 233 -4.87 -7.65 -12.21
CA LYS A 233 -5.15 -8.46 -11.02
C LYS A 233 -4.12 -8.24 -9.93
N ILE A 234 -2.83 -8.19 -10.29
CA ILE A 234 -1.75 -7.87 -9.34
C ILE A 234 -2.01 -6.50 -8.72
N HIS A 235 -2.37 -5.49 -9.52
CA HIS A 235 -2.69 -4.16 -9.02
C HIS A 235 -3.86 -4.18 -8.02
N LEU A 236 -4.98 -4.85 -8.35
CA LEU A 236 -6.15 -4.97 -7.47
C LEU A 236 -5.84 -5.75 -6.19
N LEU A 237 -5.08 -6.83 -6.29
CA LEU A 237 -4.70 -7.64 -5.13
C LEU A 237 -3.86 -6.82 -4.16
N THR A 238 -2.97 -5.96 -4.67
CA THR A 238 -2.21 -5.11 -3.76
C THR A 238 -3.06 -4.01 -3.13
N GLU A 239 -4.09 -3.52 -3.82
CA GLU A 239 -5.08 -2.64 -3.20
C GLU A 239 -5.75 -3.34 -2.01
N GLU A 240 -6.16 -4.60 -2.19
CA GLU A 240 -6.76 -5.41 -1.13
C GLU A 240 -5.79 -5.62 0.04
N LEU A 241 -4.52 -5.93 -0.24
CA LEU A 241 -3.49 -6.10 0.78
C LEU A 241 -3.28 -4.81 1.57
N ALA A 242 -3.15 -3.66 0.90
CA ALA A 242 -3.01 -2.37 1.57
C ALA A 242 -4.23 -2.01 2.44
N GLN A 243 -5.44 -2.38 2.00
CA GLN A 243 -6.66 -2.19 2.82
C GLN A 243 -6.68 -3.12 4.03
N LYS A 244 -6.23 -4.37 3.90
CA LYS A 244 -6.12 -5.31 5.01
C LYS A 244 -5.10 -4.82 6.05
N GLU A 245 -3.93 -4.36 5.61
CA GLU A 245 -2.93 -3.75 6.49
C GLU A 245 -3.48 -2.54 7.25
N ARG A 246 -4.31 -1.69 6.61
CA ARG A 246 -4.99 -0.58 7.29
C ARG A 246 -5.91 -1.08 8.40
N LYS A 247 -6.76 -2.07 8.10
CA LYS A 247 -7.67 -2.65 9.09
C LYS A 247 -6.92 -3.27 10.25
N GLU A 248 -5.81 -3.94 9.98
CA GLU A 248 -4.95 -4.53 11.00
C GLU A 248 -4.31 -3.46 11.88
N LYS A 249 -3.73 -2.40 11.30
CA LYS A 249 -3.18 -1.27 12.06
C LYS A 249 -4.24 -0.58 12.91
N ASP A 250 -5.44 -0.36 12.37
CA ASP A 250 -6.55 0.23 13.13
C ASP A 250 -7.00 -0.66 14.30
N LEU A 251 -7.02 -1.99 14.09
CA LEU A 251 -7.30 -2.95 15.15
C LEU A 251 -6.23 -2.92 16.23
N LEU A 252 -4.95 -2.90 15.84
CA LEU A 252 -3.82 -2.80 16.77
C LEU A 252 -3.85 -1.50 17.58
N ALA A 253 -4.12 -0.36 16.92
CA ALA A 253 -4.25 0.93 17.60
C ALA A 253 -5.45 0.97 18.56
N LYS A 254 -6.56 0.31 18.22
CA LYS A 254 -7.72 0.15 19.12
C LYS A 254 -7.43 -0.75 20.31
N LEU A 255 -6.69 -1.84 20.09
CA LEU A 255 -6.25 -2.74 21.18
C LEU A 255 -5.30 -2.03 22.13
N GLN A 256 -4.36 -1.21 21.62
CA GLN A 256 -3.45 -0.41 22.44
C GLN A 256 -4.16 0.68 23.27
N LYS A 257 -5.28 1.23 22.78
CA LYS A 257 -6.09 2.22 23.54
C LYS A 257 -7.06 1.59 24.54
N GLY A 258 -7.17 0.25 24.56
CA GLY A 258 -8.24 -0.47 25.25
C GLY A 258 -7.96 -0.93 26.69
N SER A 259 -6.82 -0.59 27.30
CA SER A 259 -6.44 -1.09 28.64
C SER A 259 -5.96 0.02 29.58
N MET A 260 -6.72 1.11 29.68
CA MET A 260 -6.47 2.19 30.66
C MET A 260 -7.55 2.12 31.75
N HIS A 261 -7.38 1.21 32.71
CA HIS A 261 -8.29 1.09 33.85
C HIS A 261 -7.88 2.11 34.92
N PRO A 262 -8.81 2.91 35.47
CA PRO A 262 -8.44 3.88 36.49
C PRO A 262 -8.17 3.20 37.85
N PRO A 263 -7.31 3.78 38.71
CA PRO A 263 -6.98 3.23 40.02
C PRO A 263 -8.20 2.92 40.88
N VAL A 264 -8.14 1.86 41.67
CA VAL A 264 -9.21 1.52 42.63
C VAL A 264 -8.83 1.99 44.02
N ILE A 265 -9.73 2.74 44.67
CA ILE A 265 -9.55 3.25 46.04
C ILE A 265 -10.61 2.63 46.96
N VAL A 266 -10.16 1.99 48.04
CA VAL A 266 -11.02 1.41 49.08
C VAL A 266 -10.66 2.03 50.43
N ILE A 267 -11.64 2.62 51.11
CA ILE A 267 -11.48 3.14 52.48
C ILE A 267 -12.13 2.15 53.44
N ALA A 268 -11.37 1.66 54.41
CA ALA A 268 -11.81 0.69 55.40
C ALA A 268 -12.34 1.38 56.67
N SER A 269 -11.80 2.54 57.03
CA SER A 269 -12.26 3.32 58.18
C SER A 269 -11.85 4.78 58.01
N PRO A 270 -12.68 5.76 58.42
CA PRO A 270 -14.01 5.59 58.99
C PRO A 270 -15.07 5.29 57.92
N GLU A 271 -16.25 4.85 58.36
CA GLU A 271 -17.41 4.69 57.49
C GLU A 271 -17.94 6.06 57.05
N ASP A 272 -18.39 6.14 55.80
CA ASP A 272 -19.00 7.36 55.25
C ASP A 272 -20.31 7.68 55.96
N GLY A 273 -20.44 8.90 56.46
CA GLY A 273 -21.56 9.37 57.28
C GLY A 273 -21.44 9.06 58.78
N SER A 274 -20.30 8.52 59.24
CA SER A 274 -20.13 8.20 60.67
C SER A 274 -20.08 9.45 61.57
N GLU A 275 -20.60 9.29 62.78
CA GLU A 275 -20.50 10.26 63.86
C GLU A 275 -19.36 9.89 64.80
N VAL A 276 -18.48 10.83 65.10
CA VAL A 276 -17.30 10.61 65.96
C VAL A 276 -17.20 11.70 67.02
N GLU A 277 -16.82 11.31 68.23
CA GLU A 277 -16.59 12.26 69.33
C GLU A 277 -15.14 12.75 69.41
N ALA A 278 -14.22 12.04 68.74
CA ALA A 278 -12.79 12.32 68.81
C ALA A 278 -12.37 13.39 67.80
N ASP A 279 -11.54 14.34 68.26
CA ASP A 279 -10.96 15.41 67.42
C ASP A 279 -9.97 14.88 66.37
N ILE A 280 -9.41 13.69 66.60
CA ILE A 280 -8.45 13.03 65.72
C ILE A 280 -8.90 11.60 65.47
N ILE A 281 -9.04 11.26 64.19
CA ILE A 281 -9.41 9.92 63.74
C ILE A 281 -8.31 9.30 62.88
N ARG A 282 -8.34 7.97 62.75
CA ARG A 282 -7.44 7.23 61.86
C ARG A 282 -8.17 6.92 60.56
N LEU A 283 -7.64 7.41 59.45
CA LEU A 283 -8.06 7.01 58.10
C LEU A 283 -7.25 5.78 57.68
N SER A 284 -7.94 4.68 57.38
CA SER A 284 -7.34 3.46 56.85
C SER A 284 -7.97 3.07 55.51
N GLY A 285 -7.14 2.65 54.57
CA GLY A 285 -7.58 2.29 53.22
C GLY A 285 -6.45 1.78 52.34
N VAL A 286 -6.77 1.48 51.10
CA VAL A 286 -5.85 0.96 50.09
C VAL A 286 -6.17 1.59 48.74
N ALA A 287 -5.13 1.99 48.00
CA ALA A 287 -5.22 2.30 46.57
C ALA A 287 -4.42 1.27 45.78
N GLU A 288 -4.96 0.78 44.66
CA GLU A 288 -4.34 -0.23 43.81
C GLU A 288 -4.55 0.05 42.32
N ASP A 289 -3.52 -0.22 41.52
CA ASP A 289 -3.50 -0.04 40.08
C ASP A 289 -2.62 -1.10 39.40
N ASP A 290 -2.96 -1.51 38.18
CA ASP A 290 -2.25 -2.55 37.43
C ASP A 290 -0.94 -2.06 36.82
N GLU A 291 -0.84 -0.80 36.42
CA GLU A 291 0.36 -0.16 35.86
C GLU A 291 1.23 0.52 36.93
N GLY A 292 0.59 1.08 37.96
CA GLY A 292 1.24 1.60 39.17
C GLY A 292 0.84 3.03 39.52
N LEU A 293 0.99 3.40 40.79
CA LEU A 293 0.50 4.68 41.33
C LEU A 293 1.59 5.76 41.35
N GLU A 294 1.39 6.85 40.60
CA GLU A 294 2.27 8.02 40.58
C GLU A 294 2.09 8.90 41.83
N ALA A 295 0.84 9.07 42.27
CA ALA A 295 0.50 9.95 43.38
C ALA A 295 -0.74 9.51 44.16
N LEU A 296 -0.70 9.76 45.48
CA LEU A 296 -1.84 9.64 46.38
C LEU A 296 -1.99 10.93 47.19
N GLU A 297 -3.10 11.64 46.99
CA GLU A 297 -3.39 12.92 47.63
C GLU A 297 -4.63 12.80 48.55
N ILE A 298 -4.51 13.26 49.79
CA ILE A 298 -5.60 13.24 50.78
C ILE A 298 -5.95 14.68 51.16
N PHE A 299 -7.21 15.07 51.02
CA PHE A 299 -7.71 16.38 51.36
C PHE A 299 -8.73 16.27 52.49
N VAL A 300 -8.66 17.19 53.45
CA VAL A 300 -9.59 17.31 54.58
C VAL A 300 -10.13 18.72 54.56
N ASN A 301 -11.45 18.88 54.41
CA ASN A 301 -12.13 20.18 54.25
C ASN A 301 -11.47 21.06 53.16
N GLY A 302 -11.05 20.42 52.06
CA GLY A 302 -10.37 21.08 50.94
C GLY A 302 -8.88 21.37 51.14
N LYS A 303 -8.31 21.13 52.34
CA LYS A 303 -6.88 21.33 52.63
C LYS A 303 -6.12 20.02 52.40
N LEU A 304 -5.04 20.07 51.61
CA LEU A 304 -4.16 18.92 51.37
C LEU A 304 -3.43 18.54 52.67
N LEU A 305 -3.57 17.28 53.08
CA LEU A 305 -2.84 16.71 54.21
C LEU A 305 -1.39 16.46 53.77
N LYS A 306 -0.41 16.97 54.53
CA LYS A 306 1.01 16.67 54.30
C LYS A 306 1.30 15.25 54.76
N THR A 307 1.13 14.27 53.88
CA THR A 307 1.44 12.86 54.12
C THR A 307 2.90 12.57 53.85
N LYS A 308 3.43 11.46 54.41
CA LYS A 308 4.77 10.95 54.05
C LYS A 308 4.81 10.41 52.61
N ALA A 309 3.66 10.04 52.06
CA ALA A 309 3.45 9.55 50.70
C ALA A 309 2.98 10.65 49.74
N GLY A 310 3.52 11.86 49.86
CA GLY A 310 3.26 12.95 48.91
C GLY A 310 3.81 12.69 47.51
N ARG A 311 3.45 13.55 46.54
CA ARG A 311 3.79 13.46 45.11
C ARG A 311 5.20 12.91 44.84
N GLY A 312 5.29 11.93 43.94
CA GLY A 312 6.55 11.32 43.50
C GLY A 312 6.84 10.00 44.20
N LEU A 313 5.92 9.04 44.08
CA LEU A 313 6.05 7.70 44.68
C LEU A 313 6.93 6.81 43.82
N ILE A 314 8.24 7.04 43.85
CA ILE A 314 9.22 6.24 43.13
C ILE A 314 9.92 5.33 44.16
N ASP A 315 9.74 4.02 44.04
CA ASP A 315 10.48 3.05 44.86
C ASP A 315 11.98 3.10 44.54
N VAL A 316 12.84 2.56 45.41
CA VAL A 316 14.33 2.57 45.31
C VAL A 316 14.84 1.99 43.97
N LYS A 317 13.99 1.28 43.23
CA LYS A 317 14.24 0.69 41.89
C LYS A 317 13.68 1.51 40.71
N GLY A 318 13.15 2.72 40.91
CA GLY A 318 12.64 3.56 39.83
C GLY A 318 11.26 3.17 39.30
N LYS A 319 10.47 2.39 40.05
CA LYS A 319 9.12 1.95 39.64
C LYS A 319 8.04 2.52 40.56
N TYR A 320 6.87 2.80 39.99
CA TYR A 320 5.68 3.17 40.75
C TYR A 320 5.13 1.96 41.53
N PRO A 321 4.74 2.12 42.80
CA PRO A 321 4.13 1.04 43.57
C PRO A 321 2.73 0.74 43.05
N LYS A 322 2.43 -0.54 42.82
CA LYS A 322 1.09 -1.00 42.40
C LYS A 322 0.03 -0.88 43.49
N ARG A 323 0.45 -0.90 44.76
CA ARG A 323 -0.44 -0.87 45.92
C ARG A 323 0.12 0.06 46.99
N LEU A 324 -0.73 0.94 47.50
CA LEU A 324 -0.42 1.87 48.58
C LEU A 324 -1.41 1.71 49.72
N ASN A 325 -0.87 1.53 50.93
CA ASN A 325 -1.67 1.53 52.14
C ASN A 325 -1.84 2.98 52.63
N ILE A 326 -3.07 3.32 52.96
CA ILE A 326 -3.46 4.59 53.55
C ILE A 326 -3.55 4.36 55.05
N GLU A 327 -2.70 5.01 55.84
CA GLU A 327 -2.76 4.99 57.30
C GLU A 327 -2.39 6.36 57.87
N GLU A 328 -3.33 7.29 57.82
CA GLU A 328 -3.10 8.68 58.19
C GLU A 328 -3.97 9.12 59.37
N ARG A 329 -3.46 10.02 60.20
CA ARG A 329 -4.22 10.63 61.30
C ARG A 329 -4.78 11.97 60.84
N ILE A 330 -6.09 12.13 60.97
CA ILE A 330 -6.81 13.29 60.46
C ILE A 330 -7.46 14.03 61.61
N SER A 331 -7.16 15.32 61.71
CA SER A 331 -7.85 16.24 62.62
C SER A 331 -9.16 16.69 62.01
N LEU A 332 -10.22 16.65 62.81
CA LEU A 332 -11.57 17.07 62.42
C LEU A 332 -11.88 18.45 63.01
N GLU A 333 -12.64 19.24 62.25
CA GLU A 333 -13.27 20.47 62.73
C GLU A 333 -14.67 20.13 63.28
N LYS A 334 -15.24 20.96 64.16
CA LYS A 334 -16.58 20.68 64.72
C LYS A 334 -17.63 20.62 63.60
N GLY A 335 -18.51 19.62 63.65
CA GLY A 335 -19.57 19.43 62.66
C GLY A 335 -19.14 18.58 61.47
N GLU A 336 -19.61 18.93 60.27
CA GLU A 336 -19.37 18.15 59.05
C GLU A 336 -17.94 18.33 58.52
N ASN A 337 -17.25 17.21 58.32
CA ASN A 337 -15.93 17.16 57.72
C ASN A 337 -15.97 16.33 56.44
N VAL A 338 -15.35 16.83 55.38
CA VAL A 338 -15.28 16.17 54.08
C VAL A 338 -13.84 15.73 53.84
N ILE A 339 -13.66 14.43 53.69
CA ILE A 339 -12.37 13.82 53.36
C ILE A 339 -12.43 13.32 51.91
N ARG A 340 -11.40 13.66 51.14
CA ARG A 340 -11.29 13.34 49.71
C ARG A 340 -9.94 12.71 49.45
N VAL A 341 -9.95 11.48 48.96
CA VAL A 341 -8.75 10.72 48.59
C VAL A 341 -8.70 10.60 47.08
N ARG A 342 -7.59 11.03 46.49
CA ARG A 342 -7.33 10.97 45.05
C ARG A 342 -6.10 10.14 44.77
N ALA A 343 -6.22 9.15 43.90
CA ALA A 343 -5.11 8.34 43.40
C ALA A 343 -4.92 8.63 41.91
N THR A 344 -3.66 8.73 41.47
CA THR A 344 -3.28 8.94 40.06
C THR A 344 -2.29 7.86 39.65
N ASP A 345 -2.56 7.16 38.55
CA ASP A 345 -1.67 6.15 37.99
C ASP A 345 -0.48 6.77 37.23
N SER A 346 0.41 5.92 36.72
CA SER A 346 1.55 6.32 35.87
C SER A 346 1.14 6.92 34.52
N ASP A 347 -0.08 6.68 34.07
CA ASP A 347 -0.66 7.20 32.83
C ASP A 347 -1.44 8.51 33.05
N ARG A 348 -1.36 9.07 34.26
CA ARG A 348 -2.03 10.30 34.72
C ARG A 348 -3.56 10.24 34.75
N ILE A 349 -4.12 9.03 34.78
CA ILE A 349 -5.54 8.80 35.01
C ILE A 349 -5.75 8.78 36.52
N SER A 350 -6.81 9.45 36.99
CA SER A 350 -7.06 9.59 38.43
C SER A 350 -8.46 9.14 38.83
N SER A 351 -8.53 8.45 39.96
CA SER A 351 -9.77 8.12 40.67
C SER A 351 -9.88 8.92 41.97
N GLU A 352 -11.10 9.14 42.41
CA GLU A 352 -11.38 9.88 43.64
C GLU A 352 -12.43 9.16 44.50
N LYS A 353 -12.21 9.13 45.81
CA LYS A 353 -13.19 8.72 46.83
C LYS A 353 -13.42 9.85 47.81
N LYS A 354 -14.69 10.22 47.99
CA LYS A 354 -15.15 11.22 48.96
C LYS A 354 -15.89 10.52 50.10
N LEU A 355 -15.70 10.99 51.32
CA LEU A 355 -16.41 10.56 52.51
C LEU A 355 -16.66 11.74 53.45
N THR A 356 -17.75 11.66 54.20
CA THR A 356 -18.28 12.71 55.08
C THR A 356 -18.33 12.18 56.50
N ILE A 357 -17.90 12.97 57.48
CA ILE A 357 -17.82 12.57 58.88
C ILE A 357 -18.36 13.70 59.74
N HIS A 358 -19.18 13.36 60.72
CA HIS A 358 -19.75 14.34 61.65
C HIS A 358 -19.05 14.27 63.00
N HIS A 359 -18.35 15.34 63.39
CA HIS A 359 -17.72 15.47 64.70
C HIS A 359 -18.70 16.08 65.71
N ILE A 360 -19.01 15.34 66.79
CA ILE A 360 -19.96 15.72 67.83
C ILE A 360 -19.22 15.87 69.17
N GLU A 361 -19.36 17.01 69.84
CA GLU A 361 -18.80 17.19 71.19
C GLU A 361 -19.79 16.67 72.25
N THR A 362 -19.44 15.60 72.96
CA THR A 362 -20.11 15.24 74.21
C THR A 362 -19.36 15.83 75.41
N LEU A 363 -19.99 16.78 76.09
CA LEU A 363 -19.52 17.26 77.39
C LEU A 363 -19.63 16.11 78.41
N ARG A 364 -18.51 15.44 78.70
CA ARG A 364 -18.44 14.46 79.78
C ARG A 364 -18.67 15.16 81.12
N ASN A 365 -19.87 15.03 81.67
CA ASN A 365 -20.12 15.35 83.08
C ASN A 365 -19.38 14.32 83.94
N ILE A 366 -18.29 14.73 84.57
CA ILE A 366 -17.56 13.94 85.57
C ILE A 366 -18.28 14.12 86.91
N TRP A 367 -18.95 13.08 87.40
CA TRP A 367 -19.46 13.04 88.77
C TRP A 367 -18.40 12.34 89.62
N ALA A 368 -17.68 13.09 90.47
CA ALA A 368 -16.84 12.51 91.50
C ALA A 368 -17.73 12.01 92.65
N VAL A 369 -17.48 10.80 93.16
CA VAL A 369 -18.09 10.24 94.38
C VAL A 369 -17.17 10.50 95.56
#